data_AF-A0A9P5T507-F1
#
_entry.id   AF-A0A9P5T507-F1
#
_cell.length_a   1.000
_cell.length_b   1.000
_cell.length_c   1.000
_cell.angle_alpha   90.00
_cell.angle_beta   90.00
_cell.angle_gamma   90.00
#
_symmetry.space_group_name_H-M   'P 1'
#
loop_
_entity.id
_entity.type
_entity.pdbx_description
1 polymer ?
#
loop_
_entity_poly.entity_id
_entity_poly.type
_entity_poly.pdbx_seq_one_letter_code
_entity_poly.pdbx_strand_id
1 'polypeptide(L)'
;MAVLFAGFSVVQAVTAGLAFLGLCNWSYMLIRMFVFIQWLVAFLGVARVGVMAFQLESRKEHIAAECWGAVNDKGYSPQGTAAAFYCSTPINTFIMFFIGGLVIDFVLNLYMYFVVWRFYVRMRLYPFQKPVTLAYDQGLYEM
;
A
#
# COMPACT_ATOMS: atom_id res chain seq x y z
N MET A 1 13.73 -11.36 -3.60
CA MET A 1 12.42 -10.82 -4.04
C MET A 1 11.42 -10.76 -2.88
N ALA A 2 11.20 -11.86 -2.13
CA ALA A 2 10.25 -11.91 -1.02
C ALA A 2 10.42 -10.80 0.04
N VAL A 3 11.66 -10.43 0.38
CA VAL A 3 11.94 -9.37 1.38
C VAL A 3 11.47 -7.99 0.90
N LEU A 4 11.57 -7.69 -0.39
CA LEU A 4 11.08 -6.41 -0.94
C LEU A 4 9.55 -6.36 -0.95
N PHE A 5 8.89 -7.50 -1.18
CA PHE A 5 7.43 -7.61 -1.12
C PHE A 5 6.89 -7.52 0.32
N ALA A 6 7.45 -8.32 1.23
CA ALA A 6 7.04 -8.35 2.63
C ALA A 6 7.39 -7.04 3.35
N GLY A 7 8.55 -6.44 3.03
CA GLY A 7 8.95 -5.16 3.60
C GLY A 7 8.01 -4.03 3.20
N PHE A 8 7.65 -3.93 1.91
CA PHE A 8 6.75 -2.89 1.44
C PHE A 8 5.32 -3.05 1.97
N SER A 9 4.80 -4.28 2.05
CA SER A 9 3.45 -4.52 2.59
C SER A 9 3.36 -4.18 4.08
N VAL A 10 4.40 -4.47 4.86
CA VAL A 10 4.47 -4.07 6.28
C VAL A 10 4.50 -2.55 6.42
N VAL A 11 5.32 -1.86 5.63
CA VAL A 11 5.37 -0.38 5.62
C VAL A 11 3.99 0.19 5.29
N GLN A 12 3.30 -0.37 4.30
CA GLN A 12 1.96 0.06 3.92
C GLN A 12 0.90 -0.20 5.00
N ALA A 13 0.99 -1.34 5.69
CA ALA A 13 0.09 -1.65 6.80
C ALA A 13 0.29 -0.68 7.97
N VAL A 14 1.55 -0.36 8.30
CA VAL A 14 1.89 0.61 9.35
C VAL A 14 1.40 2.00 9.00
N THR A 15 1.57 2.44 7.74
CA THR A 15 1.11 3.77 7.32
C THR A 15 -0.41 3.87 7.29
N ALA A 16 -1.11 2.81 6.89
CA ALA A 16 -2.57 2.73 7.00
C ALA A 16 -3.05 2.79 8.46
N GLY A 17 -2.37 2.10 9.37
CA GLY A 17 -2.66 2.18 10.81
C GLY A 17 -2.45 3.59 11.38
N LEU A 18 -1.36 4.26 10.99
CA LEU A 18 -1.10 5.65 11.37
C LEU A 18 -2.15 6.62 10.83
N ALA A 19 -2.59 6.43 9.58
CA ALA A 19 -3.67 7.21 9.00
C ALA A 19 -4.97 7.04 9.81
N PHE A 20 -5.34 5.80 10.12
CA PHE A 20 -6.54 5.49 10.90
C PHE A 20 -6.50 6.14 12.29
N LEU A 21 -5.40 5.98 13.03
CA LEU A 21 -5.24 6.60 14.35
C LEU A 21 -5.25 8.14 14.28
N GLY A 22 -4.63 8.72 13.25
CA GLY A 22 -4.64 10.16 13.02
C GLY A 22 -6.05 10.71 12.77
N LEU A 23 -6.85 10.00 11.97
CA LEU A 23 -8.24 10.33 11.66
C LEU A 23 -9.15 10.18 12.88
N CYS A 24 -8.98 9.12 13.69
CA CYS A 24 -9.78 8.89 14.90
C CYS A 24 -9.53 9.94 15.99
N ASN A 25 -8.26 10.30 16.24
CA ASN A 25 -7.89 11.22 17.31
C ASN A 25 -7.95 12.71 16.90
N TRP A 26 -8.30 13.04 15.65
CA TRP A 26 -8.25 14.40 15.10
C TRP A 26 -6.92 15.13 15.41
N SER A 27 -5.82 14.37 15.44
CA SER A 27 -4.53 14.89 15.86
C SER A 27 -3.80 15.56 14.70
N TYR A 28 -3.63 16.88 14.80
CA TYR A 28 -2.91 17.67 13.80
C TYR A 28 -1.47 17.19 13.57
N MET A 29 -0.79 16.77 14.65
CA MET A 29 0.62 16.37 14.60
C MET A 29 0.80 15.03 13.85
N LEU A 30 -0.08 14.06 14.10
CA LEU A 30 -0.05 12.75 13.42
C LEU A 30 -0.32 12.88 11.93
N ILE A 31 -1.28 13.72 11.56
CA ILE A 31 -1.68 13.88 10.17
C ILE A 31 -0.60 14.62 9.38
N ARG A 32 0.08 15.60 9.98
CA ARG A 32 1.27 16.24 9.38
C ARG A 32 2.39 15.23 9.13
N MET A 33 2.65 14.35 10.10
CA MET A 33 3.67 13.30 9.96
C MET A 33 3.31 12.31 8.86
N PHE A 34 2.06 11.87 8.80
CA PHE A 34 1.56 10.96 7.78
C PHE A 34 1.75 11.53 6.37
N VAL A 35 1.35 12.78 6.13
CA VAL A 35 1.50 13.42 4.82
C VAL A 35 2.96 13.40 4.36
N PHE A 36 3.92 13.66 5.25
CA PHE A 36 5.35 13.62 4.92
C PHE A 36 5.85 12.20 4.60
N ILE A 37 5.50 11.22 5.44
CA ILE A 37 5.91 9.81 5.25
C ILE A 37 5.31 9.25 3.95
N GLN A 38 4.07 9.60 3.65
CA GLN A 38 3.34 9.06 2.49
C GLN A 38 3.97 9.47 1.16
N TRP A 39 4.63 10.64 1.07
CA TRP A 39 5.43 11.01 -0.10
C TRP A 39 6.61 10.05 -0.32
N LEU A 40 7.34 9.69 0.74
CA LEU A 40 8.42 8.71 0.65
C LEU A 40 7.90 7.33 0.21
N VAL A 41 6.77 6.90 0.76
CA VAL A 41 6.12 5.63 0.40
C VAL A 41 5.68 5.62 -1.06
N ALA A 42 5.17 6.74 -1.58
CA ALA A 42 4.80 6.86 -2.98
C ALA A 42 6.02 6.70 -3.91
N PHE A 43 7.16 7.33 -3.60
CA PHE A 43 8.40 7.15 -4.37
C PHE A 43 8.90 5.69 -4.34
N LEU A 44 8.87 5.05 -3.17
CA LEU A 44 9.19 3.63 -3.01
C LEU A 44 8.23 2.74 -3.80
N GLY A 45 6.95 3.11 -3.88
CA GLY A 45 5.93 2.43 -4.67
C GLY A 45 6.26 2.44 -6.16
N VAL A 46 6.64 3.59 -6.72
CA VAL A 46 7.07 3.69 -8.13
C VAL A 46 8.31 2.84 -8.39
N ALA A 47 9.31 2.93 -7.52
CA ALA A 47 10.53 2.13 -7.63
C ALA A 47 10.23 0.62 -7.61
N ARG A 48 9.30 0.17 -6.76
CA ARG A 48 8.83 -1.22 -6.70
C ARG A 48 8.23 -1.67 -8.02
N VAL A 49 7.35 -0.89 -8.64
CA VAL A 49 6.74 -1.25 -9.93
C VAL A 49 7.80 -1.35 -11.02
N GLY A 50 8.73 -0.39 -11.09
CA GLY A 50 9.80 -0.38 -12.09
C GLY A 50 10.76 -1.56 -11.96
N VAL A 51 11.23 -1.85 -10.75
CA VAL A 51 12.13 -2.98 -10.49
C VAL A 51 11.46 -4.31 -10.80
N MET A 52 10.16 -4.44 -10.51
CA MET A 52 9.41 -5.65 -10.83
C MET A 52 9.22 -5.82 -12.33
N ALA A 53 8.81 -4.78 -13.05
CA ALA A 53 8.68 -4.84 -14.50
C ALA A 53 9.99 -5.33 -15.15
N PHE A 54 11.14 -4.75 -14.76
CA PHE A 54 12.45 -5.13 -15.28
C PHE A 54 12.83 -6.61 -14.98
N GLN A 55 12.60 -7.07 -13.76
CA GLN A 55 12.92 -8.45 -13.38
C GLN A 55 12.01 -9.47 -14.06
N LEU A 56 10.73 -9.14 -14.22
CA LEU A 56 9.77 -9.98 -14.92
C LEU A 56 10.18 -10.13 -16.38
N GLU A 57 10.64 -9.07 -17.05
CA GLU A 57 11.17 -9.15 -18.42
C GLU A 57 12.44 -9.99 -18.54
N SER A 58 13.36 -9.84 -17.60
CA SER A 58 14.65 -10.53 -17.64
C SER A 58 14.58 -12.03 -17.34
N ARG A 59 13.49 -12.51 -16.71
CA ARG A 59 13.33 -13.92 -16.29
C ARG A 59 12.16 -14.64 -16.94
N LYS A 60 11.53 -14.07 -17.98
CA LYS A 60 10.37 -14.66 -18.68
C LYS A 60 10.66 -16.11 -19.13
N GLU A 61 11.86 -16.36 -19.66
CA GLU A 61 12.23 -17.67 -20.20
C GLU A 61 12.44 -18.74 -19.12
N HIS A 62 13.02 -18.37 -17.98
CA HIS A 62 13.25 -19.31 -16.88
C HIS A 62 11.94 -19.75 -16.22
N ILE A 63 10.97 -18.85 -16.10
CA ILE A 63 9.65 -19.16 -15.52
C ILE A 63 8.82 -20.01 -16.49
N ALA A 64 8.90 -19.73 -17.79
CA ALA A 64 8.28 -20.57 -18.81
C ALA A 64 8.88 -21.98 -18.81
N ALA A 65 10.21 -22.10 -18.66
CA ALA A 65 10.89 -23.38 -18.60
C ALA A 65 10.51 -24.22 -17.37
N GLU A 66 10.29 -23.61 -16.20
CA GLU A 66 9.89 -24.37 -15.00
C GLU A 66 8.44 -24.85 -15.04
N CYS A 67 7.48 -24.06 -15.52
CA CYS A 67 6.08 -24.50 -15.64
C CYS A 67 5.88 -25.51 -16.78
N TRP A 68 6.53 -25.32 -17.94
CA TRP A 68 6.32 -26.16 -19.13
C TRP A 68 7.34 -27.31 -19.26
N GLY A 69 8.52 -27.19 -18.64
CA GLY A 69 9.52 -28.26 -18.56
C GLY A 69 9.23 -29.27 -17.45
N ALA A 70 8.77 -28.83 -16.27
CA ALA A 70 8.49 -29.76 -15.16
C ALA A 70 7.21 -30.61 -15.37
N VAL A 71 6.22 -30.08 -16.12
CA VAL A 71 4.99 -30.79 -16.46
C VAL A 71 5.25 -31.88 -17.51
N ASN A 72 6.19 -31.68 -18.43
CA ASN A 72 6.52 -32.64 -19.49
C ASN A 72 7.56 -33.70 -19.07
N ASP A 73 8.59 -33.36 -18.30
CA ASP A 73 9.68 -34.30 -17.97
C ASP A 73 9.49 -35.10 -16.69
N LYS A 74 8.62 -34.66 -15.75
CA LYS A 74 8.48 -35.30 -14.43
C LYS A 74 7.09 -35.81 -14.10
N GLY A 75 6.11 -35.66 -14.99
CA GLY A 75 4.72 -36.09 -14.75
C GLY A 75 4.09 -35.45 -13.51
N TYR A 76 4.61 -34.31 -13.06
CA TYR A 76 4.16 -33.64 -11.86
C TYR A 76 2.85 -32.91 -12.17
N SER A 77 1.73 -33.42 -11.67
CA SER A 77 0.50 -32.63 -11.63
C SER A 77 0.67 -31.53 -10.59
N PRO A 78 0.38 -30.25 -10.91
CA PRO A 78 0.46 -29.19 -9.92
C PRO A 78 -0.59 -29.44 -8.84
N GLN A 79 -0.17 -30.03 -7.72
CA GLN A 79 -1.01 -30.22 -6.54
C GLN A 79 -1.18 -28.88 -5.83
N GLY A 80 -2.18 -28.12 -6.27
CA GLY A 80 -2.57 -26.84 -5.69
C GLY A 80 -3.31 -25.97 -6.71
N THR A 81 -4.48 -25.44 -6.34
CA THR A 81 -5.29 -24.57 -7.21
C THR A 81 -4.52 -23.36 -7.74
N ALA A 82 -3.61 -22.82 -6.93
CA ALA A 82 -2.74 -21.71 -7.34
C ALA A 82 -1.68 -22.13 -8.37
N ALA A 83 -0.96 -23.24 -8.15
CA ALA A 83 0.07 -23.72 -9.07
C ALA A 83 -0.50 -24.12 -10.44
N ALA A 84 -1.68 -24.75 -10.45
CA ALA A 84 -2.39 -25.09 -11.67
C ALA A 84 -2.85 -23.83 -12.45
N PHE A 85 -3.24 -22.76 -11.75
CA PHE A 85 -3.61 -21.49 -12.38
C PHE A 85 -2.41 -20.80 -13.03
N TYR A 86 -1.24 -20.81 -12.38
CA TYR A 86 -0.02 -20.20 -12.91
C TYR A 86 0.55 -20.93 -14.13
N CYS A 87 0.50 -22.28 -14.16
CA CYS A 87 1.02 -23.03 -15.31
C CYS A 87 0.02 -23.18 -16.48
N SER A 88 -1.27 -22.95 -16.27
CA SER A 88 -2.27 -22.98 -17.36
C SER A 88 -2.46 -21.64 -18.07
N THR A 89 -2.03 -20.53 -17.47
CA THR A 89 -2.16 -19.19 -18.05
C THR A 89 -0.91 -18.83 -18.86
N PRO A 90 -1.05 -18.27 -20.09
CA PRO A 90 0.10 -17.80 -20.86
C PRO A 90 0.86 -16.71 -20.10
N ILE A 91 2.19 -16.84 -20.07
CA ILE A 91 3.06 -16.03 -19.20
C ILE A 91 2.91 -14.53 -19.45
N ASN A 92 2.67 -14.13 -20.70
CA ASN A 92 2.52 -12.72 -21.07
C ASN A 92 1.26 -12.10 -20.44
N THR A 93 0.16 -12.85 -20.41
CA THR A 93 -1.10 -12.44 -19.78
C THR A 93 -0.95 -12.36 -18.26
N PHE A 94 -0.25 -13.33 -17.65
CA PHE A 94 0.05 -13.31 -16.22
C PHE A 94 0.86 -12.06 -15.80
N ILE A 95 1.91 -11.74 -16.55
CA ILE A 95 2.74 -10.54 -16.29
C ILE A 95 1.89 -9.27 -16.35
N MET A 96 1.01 -9.17 -17.35
CA MET A 96 0.12 -8.01 -17.51
C MET A 96 -0.83 -7.85 -16.32
N PHE A 97 -1.47 -8.92 -15.85
CA PHE A 97 -2.34 -8.87 -14.66
C PHE A 97 -1.58 -8.48 -13.40
N PHE A 98 -0.37 -9.02 -13.21
CA PHE A 98 0.44 -8.73 -12.02
C PHE A 98 0.88 -7.26 -11.99
N ILE A 99 1.37 -6.72 -13.12
CA ILE A 99 1.73 -5.32 -13.24
C ILE A 99 0.49 -4.43 -13.09
N GLY A 100 -0.63 -4.80 -13.71
CA GLY A 100 -1.91 -4.09 -13.56
C GLY A 100 -2.36 -3.99 -12.10
N GLY A 101 -2.28 -5.09 -11.34
CA GLY A 101 -2.58 -5.09 -9.91
C GLY A 101 -1.67 -4.17 -9.09
N LEU A 102 -0.37 -4.14 -9.40
CA LEU A 102 0.58 -3.23 -8.76
C LEU A 102 0.29 -1.75 -9.05
N VAL A 103 -0.15 -1.43 -10.27
CA VAL A 103 -0.57 -0.07 -10.63
C VAL A 103 -1.84 0.33 -9.87
N ILE A 104 -2.82 -0.57 -9.76
CA ILE A 104 -4.04 -0.31 -8.98
C ILE A 104 -3.71 -0.08 -7.51
N ASP A 105 -2.84 -0.90 -6.92
CA ASP A 105 -2.33 -0.72 -5.54
C ASP A 105 -1.69 0.66 -5.36
N PHE A 106 -0.89 1.11 -6.32
CA PHE A 106 -0.29 2.45 -6.30
C PHE A 106 -1.34 3.57 -6.37
N VAL A 107 -2.36 3.44 -7.22
CA VAL A 107 -3.47 4.40 -7.31
C VAL A 107 -4.26 4.47 -6.01
N LEU A 108 -4.55 3.32 -5.38
CA LEU A 108 -5.21 3.28 -4.07
C LEU A 108 -4.37 3.96 -2.99
N ASN A 109 -3.05 3.83 -3.05
CA ASN A 109 -2.12 4.50 -2.14
C ASN A 109 -2.15 6.04 -2.29
N LEU A 110 -2.21 6.53 -3.53
CA LEU A 110 -2.38 7.95 -3.84
C LEU A 110 -3.76 8.46 -3.40
N TYR A 111 -4.80 7.64 -3.54
CA TYR A 111 -6.14 7.98 -3.06
C TYR A 111 -6.15 8.13 -1.53
N MET A 112 -5.51 7.22 -0.80
CA MET A 112 -5.37 7.33 0.66
C MET A 112 -4.63 8.62 1.06
N TYR A 113 -3.54 8.97 0.36
CA TYR A 113 -2.86 10.24 0.54
C TYR A 113 -3.80 11.43 0.34
N PHE A 114 -4.57 11.44 -0.74
CA PHE A 114 -5.49 12.53 -1.06
C PHE A 114 -6.55 12.74 0.03
N VAL A 115 -7.13 11.66 0.56
CA VAL A 115 -8.14 11.73 1.63
C VAL A 115 -7.55 12.34 2.91
N VAL A 116 -6.36 11.89 3.33
CA VAL A 116 -5.72 12.41 4.55
C VAL A 116 -5.23 13.84 4.36
N TRP A 117 -4.69 14.17 3.18
CA TRP A 117 -4.31 15.55 2.85
C TRP A 117 -5.51 16.49 2.84
N ARG A 118 -6.65 16.08 2.29
CA ARG A 118 -7.90 16.86 2.35
C ARG A 118 -8.31 17.12 3.80
N PHE A 119 -8.20 16.10 4.66
CA PHE A 119 -8.51 16.25 6.09
C PHE A 119 -7.52 17.17 6.81
N TYR A 120 -6.23 17.10 6.45
CA TYR A 120 -5.19 18.03 6.92
C TYR A 120 -5.50 19.49 6.59
N VAL A 121 -5.88 19.78 5.34
CA VAL A 121 -6.22 21.13 4.89
C VAL A 121 -7.45 21.66 5.62
N ARG A 122 -8.47 20.81 5.85
CA ARG A 122 -9.65 21.22 6.63
C ARG A 122 -9.31 21.64 8.05
N MET A 123 -8.43 20.92 8.75
CA MET A 123 -8.00 21.32 10.10
C MET A 123 -7.19 22.62 10.12
N ARG A 124 -6.45 22.94 9.05
CA ARG A 124 -5.76 24.23 8.94
C ARG A 124 -6.71 25.40 8.71
N LEU A 125 -7.77 25.21 7.93
CA LEU A 125 -8.72 26.27 7.59
C LEU A 125 -9.70 26.58 8.73
N TYR A 126 -10.00 25.60 9.59
CA TYR A 126 -10.77 25.80 10.80
C TYR A 126 -9.88 25.58 12.02
N PRO A 127 -8.95 26.52 12.32
CA PRO A 127 -8.20 26.47 13.56
C PRO A 127 -9.18 26.77 14.68
N PHE A 128 -9.87 25.74 15.16
CA PHE A 128 -10.86 25.82 16.23
C PHE A 128 -12.05 26.74 15.90
N GLN A 129 -13.23 26.16 15.65
CA GLN A 129 -14.38 26.72 16.37
C GLN A 129 -13.98 26.61 17.84
N LYS A 130 -13.62 27.74 18.46
CA LYS A 130 -13.44 27.81 19.91
C LYS A 130 -14.67 27.12 20.52
N PRO A 131 -14.56 25.95 21.15
CA PRO A 131 -15.61 25.58 22.05
C PRO A 131 -15.57 26.66 23.14
N VAL A 132 -16.74 27.13 23.51
CA VAL A 132 -17.00 27.92 24.69
C VAL A 132 -16.68 27.04 25.91
N THR A 133 -15.41 26.67 26.10
CA THR A 133 -14.91 25.83 27.19
C THR A 133 -13.88 26.54 28.06
N LEU A 134 -13.56 27.81 27.74
CA LEU A 134 -13.09 28.75 28.77
C LEU A 134 -14.19 29.12 29.79
N ALA A 135 -15.41 28.56 29.66
CA ALA A 135 -16.42 28.63 30.70
C ALA A 135 -16.28 27.54 31.78
N TYR A 136 -15.50 26.47 31.55
CA TYR A 136 -15.34 25.37 32.52
C TYR A 136 -14.01 25.41 33.30
N ASP A 137 -13.02 26.20 32.85
CA ASP A 137 -11.73 26.34 33.52
C ASP A 137 -11.67 27.54 34.50
N GLN A 138 -12.79 28.26 34.68
CA GLN A 138 -12.91 29.40 35.61
C GLN A 138 -13.99 29.23 36.70
N GLY A 139 -14.52 28.02 36.96
CA GLY A 139 -15.67 27.92 37.86
C GLY A 139 -16.00 26.58 38.52
N LEU A 140 -15.06 25.65 38.74
CA LEU A 140 -15.38 24.45 39.53
C LEU A 140 -14.23 23.93 40.41
N TYR A 141 -13.50 24.84 41.05
CA TYR A 141 -12.98 24.63 42.39
C TYR A 141 -13.70 25.65 43.28
N GLU A 142 -14.25 25.22 44.41
CA GLU A 142 -15.26 25.89 45.25
C GLU A 142 -16.73 25.54 44.93
N MET A 143 -17.09 24.26 45.11
CA MET A 143 -18.05 23.83 46.15
C MET A 143 -17.77 22.37 46.55
#